data_AF-A0A166C6G5-F1
#
_entry.id   AF-A0A166C6G5-F1
#
_cell.length_a   1.000
_cell.length_b   1.000
_cell.length_c   1.000
_cell.angle_alpha   90.00
_cell.angle_beta   90.00
_cell.angle_gamma   90.00
#
_symmetry.space_group_name_H-M   'P 1'
#
loop_
_entity.id
_entity.type
_entity.pdbx_description
1 polymer ?
#
loop_
_entity_poly.entity_id
_entity_poly.type
_entity_poly.pdbx_seq_one_letter_code
_entity_poly.pdbx_strand_id
1 'polypeptide(L)'
;MKALSEILPSFPSSLLSSEDPSHNLLNNPEISSQITQLLRKPDSGAGDNSLCRWLYDTFQCAKPDLQLVVLKFLPHIAGVYLSRVPLRKPLAGFEAVLLALYSHETAFRNGQAVTVNIPDLCHSSVYHESKAGAKNNATELNLAVISPGLEPYGTVRSTRRARIVGVALELYYSKIGEMPVDSKIAFCEFCVVWAGEDGEVYRETDEGTDETNKVEEIKEKMKGLDADSEVRNDESSSGSSKGKGETKEGISTGRIPLPWELLQPVLRILGHCLLGPNKNKELYEAACVACRSLYARSLHDINSKAILATGSLLKLVKLNSKPMDKVDHTELTITDVITI
;
A
#
# COMPACT_ATOMS: atom_id res chain seq x y z
N MET A 1 -13.48 20.00 -8.14
CA MET A 1 -12.95 20.37 -9.47
C MET A 1 -12.35 21.77 -9.48
N LYS A 2 -13.09 22.87 -9.27
CA LYS A 2 -12.52 24.24 -9.26
C LYS A 2 -11.37 24.45 -8.25
N ALA A 3 -11.53 23.97 -7.02
CA ALA A 3 -10.45 24.02 -6.03
C ALA A 3 -9.20 23.20 -6.44
N LEU A 4 -9.38 22.11 -7.19
CA LEU A 4 -8.26 21.29 -7.67
C LEU A 4 -7.53 21.97 -8.85
N SER A 5 -8.26 22.65 -9.73
CA SER A 5 -7.65 23.40 -10.84
C SER A 5 -6.80 24.59 -10.39
N GLU A 6 -7.06 25.15 -9.21
CA GLU A 6 -6.23 26.21 -8.62
C GLU A 6 -4.94 25.67 -7.99
N ILE A 7 -4.90 24.38 -7.63
CA ILE A 7 -3.75 23.71 -7.01
C ILE A 7 -2.81 23.15 -8.08
N LEU A 8 -3.36 22.68 -9.20
CA LEU A 8 -2.59 22.02 -10.24
C LEU A 8 -1.97 23.01 -11.23
N PRO A 9 -0.67 22.85 -11.59
CA PRO A 9 0.00 23.70 -12.58
C PRO A 9 -0.68 23.71 -13.95
N SER A 10 -1.25 22.58 -14.39
CA SER A 10 -2.03 22.51 -15.61
C SER A 10 -3.29 21.65 -15.41
N PHE A 11 -4.45 22.20 -15.78
CA PHE A 11 -5.73 21.53 -15.64
C PHE A 11 -6.41 21.38 -17.01
N PRO A 12 -6.69 20.16 -17.49
CA PRO A 12 -7.39 19.95 -18.76
C PRO A 12 -8.79 20.55 -18.73
N SER A 13 -9.07 21.49 -19.63
CA SER A 13 -10.39 22.14 -19.75
C SER A 13 -11.53 21.15 -20.04
N SER A 14 -11.21 20.00 -20.64
CA SER A 14 -12.14 18.89 -20.92
C SER A 14 -12.77 18.29 -19.65
N LEU A 15 -12.08 18.35 -18.51
CA LEU A 15 -12.57 17.79 -17.24
C LEU A 15 -13.56 18.68 -16.51
N LEU A 16 -13.55 19.99 -16.80
CA LEU A 16 -14.54 20.93 -16.26
C LEU A 16 -15.91 20.78 -16.93
N SER A 17 -15.94 20.21 -18.13
CA SER A 17 -17.15 20.06 -18.96
C SER A 17 -17.62 18.60 -19.09
N SER A 18 -16.95 17.66 -18.42
CA SER A 18 -17.26 16.23 -18.50
C SER A 18 -18.47 15.85 -17.67
N GLU A 19 -19.31 14.95 -18.19
CA GLU A 19 -20.48 14.41 -17.49
C GLU A 19 -20.10 13.55 -16.27
N ASP A 20 -18.98 12.80 -16.35
CA ASP A 20 -18.39 12.08 -15.20
C ASP A 20 -16.96 12.56 -14.88
N PRO A 21 -16.82 13.59 -14.03
CA PRO A 21 -15.50 14.13 -13.66
C PRO A 21 -14.69 13.16 -12.77
N SER A 22 -15.34 12.29 -12.01
CA SER A 22 -14.72 11.34 -11.08
C SER A 22 -13.96 10.24 -11.81
N HIS A 23 -14.62 9.58 -12.77
CA HIS A 23 -14.00 8.51 -13.55
C HIS A 23 -12.80 9.01 -14.37
N ASN A 24 -12.93 10.20 -14.97
CA ASN A 24 -11.81 10.79 -15.70
C ASN A 24 -10.65 11.16 -14.78
N LEU A 25 -10.91 11.66 -13.57
CA LEU A 25 -9.87 11.96 -12.59
C LEU A 25 -9.18 10.69 -12.08
N LEU A 26 -9.92 9.59 -11.94
CA LEU A 26 -9.39 8.29 -11.56
C LEU A 26 -8.45 7.70 -12.62
N ASN A 27 -8.69 7.95 -13.91
CA ASN A 27 -7.95 7.32 -15.00
C ASN A 27 -6.98 8.24 -15.76
N ASN A 28 -6.98 9.56 -15.48
CA ASN A 28 -6.10 10.50 -16.18
C ASN A 28 -4.65 10.44 -15.64
N PRO A 29 -3.66 10.00 -16.44
CA PRO A 29 -2.28 9.83 -15.99
C PRO A 29 -1.57 11.17 -15.74
N GLU A 30 -1.88 12.22 -16.49
CA GLU A 30 -1.24 13.54 -16.39
C GLU A 30 -1.53 14.19 -15.03
N ILE A 31 -2.81 14.22 -14.64
CA ILE A 31 -3.20 14.74 -13.32
C ILE A 31 -2.64 13.87 -12.21
N SER A 32 -2.59 12.56 -12.43
CA SER A 32 -2.03 11.63 -11.45
C SER A 32 -0.56 11.90 -11.20
N SER A 33 0.21 12.15 -12.26
CA SER A 33 1.61 12.53 -12.19
C SER A 33 1.79 13.84 -11.43
N GLN A 34 1.02 14.88 -11.78
CA GLN A 34 1.11 16.18 -11.10
C GLN A 34 0.75 16.10 -9.61
N ILE A 35 -0.36 15.44 -9.25
CA ILE A 35 -0.75 15.24 -7.85
C ILE A 35 0.34 14.46 -7.11
N THR A 36 0.87 13.40 -7.71
CA THR A 36 1.92 12.58 -7.11
C THR A 36 3.21 13.37 -6.89
N GLN A 37 3.62 14.20 -7.86
CA GLN A 37 4.77 15.08 -7.71
C GLN A 37 4.56 16.07 -6.55
N LEU A 38 3.38 16.68 -6.44
CA LEU A 38 3.04 17.56 -5.33
C LEU A 38 3.08 16.85 -3.97
N LEU A 39 2.58 15.61 -3.89
CA LEU A 39 2.64 14.79 -2.67
C LEU A 39 4.05 14.34 -2.29
N ARG A 40 5.00 14.33 -3.24
CA ARG A 40 6.39 13.94 -3.01
C ARG A 40 7.31 15.10 -2.65
N LYS A 41 6.92 16.36 -2.89
CA LYS A 41 7.72 17.54 -2.49
C LYS A 41 8.04 17.54 -0.99
N PRO A 42 9.22 18.05 -0.56
CA PRO A 42 9.68 17.95 0.83
C PRO A 42 8.81 18.70 1.85
N ASP A 43 8.08 19.73 1.41
CA ASP A 43 7.15 20.58 2.17
C ASP A 43 5.71 20.05 2.20
N SER A 44 5.41 18.99 1.44
CA SER A 44 4.07 18.42 1.39
C SER A 44 3.71 17.68 2.69
N GLY A 45 2.41 17.70 3.02
CA GLY A 45 1.87 17.08 4.22
C GLY A 45 1.77 18.01 5.43
N ALA A 46 2.24 19.26 5.34
CA ALA A 46 2.00 20.27 6.36
C ALA A 46 0.49 20.60 6.52
N GLY A 47 0.11 21.20 7.66
CA GLY A 47 -1.31 21.47 7.98
C GLY A 47 -1.98 22.52 7.09
N ASP A 48 -1.20 23.36 6.44
CA ASP A 48 -1.61 24.39 5.49
C ASP A 48 -1.59 23.90 4.02
N ASN A 49 -1.23 22.63 3.78
CA ASN A 49 -1.16 22.08 2.44
C ASN A 49 -2.55 21.99 1.78
N SER A 50 -2.76 22.79 0.74
CA SER A 50 -4.02 22.91 0.00
C SER A 50 -4.46 21.59 -0.63
N LEU A 51 -3.51 20.77 -1.11
CA LEU A 51 -3.81 19.46 -1.69
C LEU A 51 -4.30 18.46 -0.63
N CYS A 52 -3.67 18.43 0.55
CA CYS A 52 -4.14 17.60 1.67
C CYS A 52 -5.54 18.02 2.11
N ARG A 53 -5.82 19.32 2.18
CA ARG A 53 -7.15 19.85 2.47
C ARG A 53 -8.17 19.42 1.41
N TRP A 54 -7.82 19.54 0.13
CA TRP A 54 -8.70 19.10 -0.96
C TRP A 54 -8.99 17.60 -0.90
N LEU A 55 -7.99 16.75 -0.64
CA LEU A 55 -8.16 15.30 -0.47
C LEU A 55 -9.07 14.98 0.72
N TYR A 56 -8.89 15.68 1.84
CA TYR A 56 -9.73 15.54 3.02
C TYR A 56 -11.20 15.91 2.72
N ASP A 57 -11.44 17.09 2.19
CA ASP A 57 -12.80 17.59 1.89
C ASP A 57 -13.48 16.70 0.82
N THR A 58 -12.72 16.25 -0.18
CA THR A 58 -13.23 15.36 -1.24
C THR A 58 -13.66 14.01 -0.68
N PHE A 59 -12.89 13.43 0.25
CA PHE A 59 -13.25 12.17 0.88
C PHE A 59 -14.48 12.30 1.79
N GLN A 60 -14.59 13.41 2.51
CA GLN A 60 -15.74 13.70 3.39
C GLN A 60 -17.06 13.94 2.65
N CYS A 61 -17.04 14.20 1.34
CA CYS A 61 -18.26 14.30 0.54
C CYS A 61 -19.07 12.99 0.48
N ALA A 62 -18.51 11.86 0.94
CA ALA A 62 -19.16 10.55 1.01
C ALA A 62 -19.75 10.04 -0.32
N LYS A 63 -19.24 10.53 -1.46
CA LYS A 63 -19.57 10.00 -2.79
C LYS A 63 -18.58 8.90 -3.16
N PRO A 64 -19.01 7.68 -3.49
CA PRO A 64 -18.12 6.53 -3.69
C PRO A 64 -17.07 6.80 -4.78
N ASP A 65 -17.45 7.40 -5.90
CA ASP A 65 -16.54 7.65 -7.02
C ASP A 65 -15.42 8.65 -6.66
N LEU A 66 -15.74 9.67 -5.85
CA LEU A 66 -14.75 10.63 -5.35
C LEU A 66 -13.87 10.04 -4.25
N GLN A 67 -14.42 9.15 -3.42
CA GLN A 67 -13.63 8.43 -2.42
C GLN A 67 -12.61 7.51 -3.09
N LEU A 68 -12.96 6.86 -4.21
CA LEU A 68 -12.02 6.06 -5.01
C LEU A 68 -10.87 6.92 -5.55
N VAL A 69 -11.15 8.14 -6.01
CA VAL A 69 -10.11 9.09 -6.43
C VAL A 69 -9.14 9.40 -5.30
N VAL A 70 -9.62 9.62 -4.07
CA VAL A 70 -8.73 9.87 -2.91
C VAL A 70 -7.93 8.62 -2.57
N LEU A 71 -8.59 7.44 -2.55
CA LEU A 71 -7.94 6.15 -2.27
C LEU A 71 -6.85 5.81 -3.28
N LYS A 72 -6.98 6.20 -4.55
CA LYS A 72 -5.92 6.05 -5.56
C LYS A 72 -4.59 6.66 -5.12
N PHE A 73 -4.61 7.77 -4.39
CA PHE A 73 -3.40 8.44 -3.91
C PHE A 73 -2.94 7.95 -2.53
N LEU A 74 -3.67 7.02 -1.89
CA LEU A 74 -3.30 6.51 -0.59
C LEU A 74 -1.91 5.88 -0.53
N PRO A 75 -1.44 5.08 -1.51
CA PRO A 75 -0.08 4.56 -1.49
C PRO A 75 0.99 5.65 -1.39
N HIS A 76 0.77 6.78 -2.07
CA HIS A 76 1.65 7.94 -2.00
C HIS A 76 1.57 8.65 -0.64
N ILE A 77 0.36 8.88 -0.14
CA ILE A 77 0.16 9.54 1.16
C ILE A 77 0.79 8.69 2.28
N ALA A 78 0.47 7.39 2.34
CA ALA A 78 1.00 6.47 3.34
C ALA A 78 2.51 6.26 3.17
N GLY A 79 2.98 6.11 1.93
CA GLY A 79 4.39 5.98 1.55
C GLY A 79 5.24 7.12 2.06
N VAL A 80 4.90 8.34 1.65
CA VAL A 80 5.61 9.56 2.02
C VAL A 80 5.47 9.85 3.51
N TYR A 81 4.26 9.69 4.08
CA TYR A 81 4.02 9.90 5.51
C TYR A 81 4.91 9.00 6.37
N LEU A 82 4.90 7.68 6.14
CA LEU A 82 5.67 6.74 6.94
C LEU A 82 7.17 6.95 6.81
N SER A 83 7.66 7.31 5.63
CA SER A 83 9.08 7.61 5.40
C SER A 83 9.53 8.92 6.06
N ARG A 84 8.63 9.90 6.25
CA ARG A 84 8.95 11.20 6.85
C ARG A 84 8.73 11.27 8.36
N VAL A 85 7.92 10.38 8.92
CA VAL A 85 7.66 10.31 10.37
C VAL A 85 8.95 10.27 11.21
N PRO A 86 10.00 9.50 10.86
CA PRO A 86 11.27 9.51 11.59
C PRO A 86 12.00 10.85 11.55
N LEU A 87 11.77 11.66 10.51
CA LEU A 87 12.41 12.97 10.30
C LEU A 87 11.80 14.08 11.16
N ARG A 88 10.73 13.81 11.91
CA ARG A 88 10.03 14.79 12.77
C ARG A 88 9.54 16.05 12.03
N LYS A 89 9.29 15.95 10.72
CA LYS A 89 8.68 17.02 9.92
C LYS A 89 7.18 17.19 10.29
N PRO A 90 6.60 18.40 10.13
CA PRO A 90 5.17 18.60 10.34
C PRO A 90 4.37 17.89 9.24
N LEU A 91 3.57 16.88 9.62
CA LEU A 91 2.80 16.04 8.69
C LEU A 91 1.28 16.09 8.95
N ALA A 92 0.82 17.18 9.59
CA ALA A 92 -0.57 17.32 10.05
C ALA A 92 -1.61 17.20 8.92
N GLY A 93 -1.29 17.62 7.70
CA GLY A 93 -2.15 17.46 6.54
C GLY A 93 -2.34 16.00 6.13
N PHE A 94 -1.26 15.21 6.08
CA PHE A 94 -1.37 13.77 5.83
C PHE A 94 -2.08 13.05 6.97
N GLU A 95 -1.81 13.44 8.22
CA GLU A 95 -2.48 12.87 9.39
C GLU A 95 -3.98 13.15 9.36
N ALA A 96 -4.42 14.34 8.92
CA ALA A 96 -5.83 14.65 8.77
C ALA A 96 -6.53 13.75 7.74
N VAL A 97 -5.90 13.53 6.57
CA VAL A 97 -6.45 12.64 5.53
C VAL A 97 -6.52 11.19 6.05
N LEU A 98 -5.45 10.67 6.65
CA LEU A 98 -5.41 9.32 7.19
C LEU A 98 -6.43 9.12 8.33
N LEU A 99 -6.62 10.13 9.19
CA LEU A 99 -7.66 10.10 10.22
C LEU A 99 -9.07 10.14 9.63
N ALA A 100 -9.29 10.85 8.52
CA ALA A 100 -10.58 10.84 7.83
C ALA A 100 -10.92 9.43 7.31
N LEU A 101 -9.97 8.77 6.64
CA LEU A 101 -10.11 7.39 6.18
C LEU A 101 -10.39 6.44 7.34
N TYR A 102 -9.64 6.57 8.44
CA TYR A 102 -9.82 5.77 9.64
C TYR A 102 -11.19 5.98 10.30
N SER A 103 -11.65 7.24 10.39
CA SER A 103 -12.92 7.60 11.01
C SER A 103 -14.09 7.07 10.18
N HIS A 104 -13.99 7.13 8.85
CA HIS A 104 -14.97 6.54 7.96
C HIS A 104 -15.10 5.03 8.17
N GLU A 105 -13.98 4.31 8.20
CA GLU A 105 -14.00 2.85 8.44
C GLU A 105 -14.49 2.49 9.85
N THR A 106 -14.14 3.30 10.86
CA THR A 106 -14.61 3.12 12.23
C THR A 106 -16.13 3.29 12.34
N ALA A 107 -16.68 4.31 11.68
CA ALA A 107 -18.12 4.53 11.60
C ALA A 107 -18.82 3.41 10.82
N PHE A 108 -18.24 2.97 9.70
CA PHE A 108 -18.77 1.86 8.90
C PHE A 108 -18.86 0.56 9.70
N ARG A 109 -17.82 0.24 10.49
CA ARG A 109 -17.80 -0.96 11.35
C ARG A 109 -18.61 -0.81 12.63
N ASN A 110 -19.13 0.39 12.95
CA ASN A 110 -19.75 0.72 14.24
C ASN A 110 -18.89 0.27 15.44
N GLY A 111 -17.57 0.40 15.31
CA GLY A 111 -16.57 -0.07 16.29
C GLY A 111 -16.42 -1.59 16.45
N GLN A 112 -17.17 -2.40 15.71
CA GLN A 112 -17.13 -3.86 15.81
C GLN A 112 -15.91 -4.46 15.10
N ALA A 113 -15.51 -5.66 15.56
CA ALA A 113 -14.46 -6.44 14.93
C ALA A 113 -14.98 -7.11 13.64
N VAL A 114 -14.09 -7.26 12.66
CA VAL A 114 -14.39 -8.03 11.45
C VAL A 114 -14.10 -9.49 11.73
N THR A 115 -15.13 -10.34 11.70
CA THR A 115 -15.05 -11.77 11.99
C THR A 115 -15.43 -12.62 10.79
N VAL A 116 -14.81 -13.78 10.64
CA VAL A 116 -15.18 -14.80 9.65
C VAL A 116 -15.44 -16.13 10.33
N ASN A 117 -16.43 -16.87 9.85
CA ASN A 117 -16.62 -18.26 10.24
C ASN A 117 -15.60 -19.14 9.51
N ILE A 118 -14.74 -19.83 10.25
CA ILE A 118 -13.83 -20.83 9.68
C ILE A 118 -14.69 -22.03 9.23
N PRO A 119 -14.64 -22.40 7.94
CA PRO A 119 -15.36 -23.57 7.45
C PRO A 119 -14.87 -24.85 8.14
N ASP A 120 -15.82 -25.72 8.49
CA ASP A 120 -15.54 -27.04 9.07
C ASP A 120 -16.13 -28.13 8.16
N LEU A 121 -15.28 -29.08 7.77
CA LEU A 121 -15.63 -30.21 6.90
C LEU A 121 -16.56 -31.22 7.59
N CYS A 122 -16.80 -31.09 8.89
CA CYS A 122 -17.79 -31.88 9.61
C CYS A 122 -19.22 -31.47 9.27
N HIS A 123 -19.42 -30.24 8.79
CA HIS A 123 -20.72 -29.66 8.47
C HIS A 123 -20.89 -29.51 6.96
N SER A 124 -22.00 -30.01 6.40
CA SER A 124 -22.32 -29.82 4.99
C SER A 124 -22.26 -28.34 4.60
N SER A 125 -21.65 -28.05 3.46
CA SER A 125 -21.53 -26.72 2.88
C SER A 125 -22.01 -26.71 1.43
N VAL A 126 -21.97 -25.54 0.79
CA VAL A 126 -22.33 -25.40 -0.64
C VAL A 126 -21.51 -26.34 -1.54
N TYR A 127 -20.29 -26.71 -1.13
CA TYR A 127 -19.38 -27.52 -1.94
C TYR A 127 -19.25 -28.98 -1.51
N HIS A 128 -19.78 -29.37 -0.34
CA HIS A 128 -19.67 -30.75 0.14
C HIS A 128 -20.81 -31.15 1.07
N GLU A 129 -21.16 -32.42 1.04
CA GLU A 129 -22.12 -33.01 1.96
C GLU A 129 -21.40 -33.93 2.96
N SER A 130 -21.62 -33.71 4.26
CA SER A 130 -21.06 -34.56 5.31
C SER A 130 -21.89 -35.82 5.46
N LYS A 131 -21.24 -36.99 5.32
CA LYS A 131 -21.89 -38.31 5.47
C LYS A 131 -22.20 -38.68 6.92
N ALA A 132 -21.62 -37.97 7.89
CA ALA A 132 -21.79 -38.25 9.30
C ALA A 132 -22.72 -37.19 9.92
N GLY A 133 -23.84 -37.62 10.49
CA GLY A 133 -24.60 -36.78 11.42
C GLY A 133 -23.74 -36.50 12.64
N ALA A 134 -22.98 -35.41 12.60
CA ALA A 134 -22.06 -35.06 13.67
C ALA A 134 -22.86 -34.70 14.92
N LYS A 135 -22.88 -35.62 15.90
CA LYS A 135 -23.30 -35.38 17.29
C LYS A 135 -22.24 -34.57 18.05
N ASN A 136 -21.71 -33.52 17.44
CA ASN A 136 -20.88 -32.56 18.13
C ASN A 136 -21.73 -31.32 18.36
N ASN A 137 -22.17 -31.14 19.61
CA ASN A 137 -22.83 -29.92 20.09
C ASN A 137 -21.84 -28.72 20.15
N ALA A 138 -20.74 -28.76 19.39
CA ALA A 138 -19.83 -27.65 19.20
C ALA A 138 -20.38 -26.72 18.10
N THR A 139 -21.64 -26.29 18.25
CA THR A 139 -22.19 -25.17 17.48
C THR A 139 -21.67 -23.82 18.00
N GLU A 140 -20.76 -23.83 18.96
CA GLU A 140 -20.07 -22.63 19.45
C GLU A 140 -18.93 -22.24 18.50
N LEU A 141 -19.31 -21.50 17.45
CA LEU A 141 -18.58 -20.35 16.94
C LEU A 141 -17.09 -20.59 16.63
N ASN A 142 -16.80 -21.26 15.50
CA ASN A 142 -15.50 -21.17 14.81
C ASN A 142 -15.27 -19.76 14.22
N LEU A 143 -15.50 -18.70 14.99
CA LEU A 143 -15.34 -17.30 14.59
C LEU A 143 -13.89 -16.89 14.74
N ALA A 144 -13.22 -16.61 13.63
CA ALA A 144 -11.91 -15.98 13.62
C ALA A 144 -12.04 -14.47 13.45
N VAL A 145 -11.34 -13.71 14.31
CA VAL A 145 -11.24 -12.25 14.18
C VAL A 145 -10.17 -11.92 13.15
N ILE A 146 -10.56 -11.34 12.01
CA ILE A 146 -9.66 -10.92 10.93
C ILE A 146 -9.03 -9.55 11.24
N SER A 147 -9.84 -8.62 11.75
CA SER A 147 -9.42 -7.28 12.14
C SER A 147 -10.13 -6.90 13.44
N PRO A 148 -9.42 -6.46 14.49
CA PRO A 148 -10.04 -6.10 15.76
C PRO A 148 -10.95 -4.88 15.61
N GLY A 149 -11.82 -4.69 16.60
CA GLY A 149 -12.70 -3.52 16.69
C GLY A 149 -11.91 -2.20 16.62
N LEU A 150 -12.58 -1.16 16.13
CA LEU A 150 -11.99 0.15 15.92
C LEU A 150 -12.55 1.15 16.93
N GLU A 151 -11.66 1.89 17.58
CA GLU A 151 -12.03 2.98 18.49
C GLU A 151 -11.86 4.32 17.78
N PRO A 152 -12.76 5.30 17.94
CA PRO A 152 -12.61 6.59 17.29
C PRO A 152 -11.39 7.34 17.85
N TYR A 153 -10.50 7.77 16.95
CA TYR A 153 -9.30 8.52 17.29
C TYR A 153 -9.37 9.96 16.76
N GLY A 154 -9.10 10.94 17.62
CA GLY A 154 -9.05 12.36 17.23
C GLY A 154 -7.67 12.86 16.81
N THR A 155 -6.59 12.11 17.09
CA THR A 155 -5.21 12.50 16.77
C THR A 155 -4.35 11.29 16.43
N VAL A 156 -3.34 11.47 15.55
CA VAL A 156 -2.38 10.42 15.21
C VAL A 156 -1.26 10.40 16.24
N ARG A 157 -1.20 9.35 17.07
CA ARG A 157 -0.10 9.11 18.02
C ARG A 157 0.84 8.04 17.49
N SER A 158 2.11 8.06 17.90
CA SER A 158 3.12 7.07 17.47
C SER A 158 2.68 5.62 17.72
N THR A 159 2.05 5.33 18.85
CA THR A 159 1.54 4.00 19.23
C THR A 159 0.36 3.54 18.38
N ARG A 160 -0.43 4.46 17.83
CA ARG A 160 -1.65 4.17 17.06
C ARG A 160 -1.45 4.32 15.55
N ARG A 161 -0.35 4.96 15.13
CA ARG A 161 -0.03 5.28 13.74
C ARG A 161 -0.12 4.07 12.82
N ALA A 162 0.53 2.96 13.21
CA ALA A 162 0.53 1.75 12.41
C ALA A 162 -0.88 1.18 12.20
N ARG A 163 -1.74 1.25 13.22
CA ARG A 163 -3.14 0.82 13.12
C ARG A 163 -3.96 1.75 12.24
N ILE A 164 -3.80 3.07 12.37
CA ILE A 164 -4.51 4.06 11.54
C ILE A 164 -4.16 3.87 10.06
N VAL A 165 -2.86 3.80 9.75
CA VAL A 165 -2.39 3.56 8.37
C VAL A 165 -2.78 2.17 7.88
N GLY A 166 -2.68 1.14 8.72
CA GLY A 166 -3.09 -0.21 8.38
C GLY A 166 -4.58 -0.30 8.00
N VAL A 167 -5.46 0.37 8.75
CA VAL A 167 -6.89 0.42 8.45
C VAL A 167 -7.17 1.22 7.16
N ALA A 168 -6.45 2.31 6.91
CA ALA A 168 -6.54 3.00 5.63
C ALA A 168 -6.14 2.08 4.45
N LEU A 169 -5.09 1.27 4.63
CA LEU A 169 -4.69 0.26 3.63
C LEU A 169 -5.71 -0.89 3.50
N GLU A 170 -6.41 -1.27 4.58
CA GLU A 170 -7.55 -2.20 4.50
C GLU A 170 -8.68 -1.62 3.64
N LEU A 171 -8.99 -0.33 3.79
CA LEU A 171 -9.99 0.36 2.96
C LEU A 171 -9.56 0.40 1.49
N TYR A 172 -8.30 0.70 1.20
CA TYR A 172 -7.75 0.59 -0.16
C TYR A 172 -7.83 -0.83 -0.71
N TYR A 173 -7.51 -1.84 0.11
CA TYR A 173 -7.61 -3.24 -0.28
C TYR A 173 -9.06 -3.64 -0.62
N SER A 174 -10.06 -3.13 0.11
CA SER A 174 -11.48 -3.38 -0.19
C SER A 174 -11.90 -2.88 -1.58
N LYS A 175 -11.17 -1.89 -2.11
CA LYS A 175 -11.40 -1.26 -3.42
C LYS A 175 -10.32 -1.58 -4.45
N ILE A 176 -9.45 -2.55 -4.17
CA ILE A 176 -8.26 -2.82 -4.99
C ILE A 176 -8.57 -3.23 -6.44
N GLY A 177 -9.73 -3.85 -6.69
CA GLY A 177 -10.18 -4.19 -8.03
C GLY A 177 -10.39 -2.96 -8.92
N GLU A 178 -10.90 -1.87 -8.34
CA GLU A 178 -11.22 -0.61 -9.01
C GLU A 178 -9.99 0.32 -9.13
N MET A 179 -8.89 0.01 -8.43
CA MET A 179 -7.69 0.85 -8.42
C MET A 179 -6.86 0.72 -9.70
N PRO A 180 -6.39 1.84 -10.30
CA PRO A 180 -5.53 1.81 -11.47
C PRO A 180 -4.18 1.16 -11.16
N VAL A 181 -3.54 0.63 -12.21
CA VAL A 181 -2.27 -0.10 -12.10
C VAL A 181 -1.16 0.77 -11.49
N ASP A 182 -1.06 2.04 -11.89
CA ASP A 182 -0.03 2.97 -11.39
C ASP A 182 -0.04 3.12 -9.87
N SER A 183 -1.24 3.14 -9.27
CA SER A 183 -1.40 3.23 -7.80
C SER A 183 -0.85 1.98 -7.11
N LYS A 184 -1.10 0.80 -7.70
CA LYS A 184 -0.61 -0.49 -7.21
C LYS A 184 0.91 -0.63 -7.38
N ILE A 185 1.46 -0.15 -8.49
CA ILE A 185 2.92 -0.12 -8.72
C ILE A 185 3.57 0.78 -7.68
N ALA A 186 3.07 2.00 -7.48
CA ALA A 186 3.57 2.92 -6.47
C ALA A 186 3.53 2.32 -5.05
N PHE A 187 2.50 1.53 -4.74
CA PHE A 187 2.44 0.80 -3.47
C PHE A 187 3.57 -0.22 -3.31
N CYS A 188 3.85 -1.03 -4.34
CA CYS A 188 4.93 -2.01 -4.33
C CYS A 188 6.30 -1.32 -4.18
N GLU A 189 6.48 -0.25 -4.93
CA GLU A 189 7.60 0.69 -4.87
C GLU A 189 7.87 1.18 -3.43
N PHE A 190 6.86 1.67 -2.71
CA PHE A 190 7.02 2.05 -1.30
C PHE A 190 7.32 0.87 -0.37
N CYS A 191 6.82 -0.33 -0.65
CA CYS A 191 7.14 -1.52 0.16
C CYS A 191 8.63 -1.87 0.10
N VAL A 192 9.28 -1.67 -1.06
CA VAL A 192 10.74 -1.83 -1.20
C VAL A 192 11.47 -0.81 -0.32
N VAL A 193 11.07 0.46 -0.36
CA VAL A 193 11.65 1.51 0.48
C VAL A 193 11.46 1.22 1.97
N TRP A 194 10.26 0.79 2.37
CA TRP A 194 9.95 0.46 3.76
C TRP A 194 10.73 -0.74 4.28
N ALA A 195 11.02 -1.72 3.42
CA ALA A 195 11.86 -2.86 3.77
C ALA A 195 13.27 -2.39 4.17
N GLY A 196 13.82 -1.44 3.39
CA GLY A 196 15.09 -0.78 3.68
C GLY A 196 16.32 -1.68 3.65
N GLU A 197 16.19 -2.93 3.19
CA GLU A 197 17.26 -3.91 3.06
C GLU A 197 17.29 -4.45 1.64
N ASP A 198 18.50 -4.61 1.11
CA ASP A 198 18.75 -5.27 -0.16
C ASP A 198 18.59 -6.77 0.06
N GLY A 199 17.73 -7.41 -0.73
CA GLY A 199 17.48 -8.86 -0.67
C GLY A 199 18.68 -9.74 -1.06
N GLU A 200 19.91 -9.23 -0.90
CA GLU A 200 21.18 -9.85 -1.28
C GLU A 200 21.32 -11.25 -0.66
N VAL A 201 20.81 -11.46 0.55
CA VAL A 201 20.99 -12.67 1.36
C VAL A 201 20.21 -13.90 0.84
N TYR A 202 19.18 -13.73 0.00
CA TYR A 202 18.35 -14.84 -0.51
C TYR A 202 18.37 -15.02 -2.03
N ARG A 203 19.44 -14.55 -2.69
CA ARG A 203 19.66 -14.72 -4.14
C ARG A 203 20.12 -16.14 -4.54
N GLU A 204 20.49 -17.00 -3.60
CA GLU A 204 21.06 -18.33 -3.90
C GLU A 204 20.07 -19.37 -4.46
N THR A 205 18.84 -18.99 -4.86
CA THR A 205 17.88 -19.93 -5.48
C THR A 205 17.23 -19.47 -6.78
N ASP A 206 17.73 -18.41 -7.43
CA ASP A 206 17.40 -18.13 -8.83
C ASP A 206 18.63 -17.58 -9.55
N GLU A 207 19.12 -18.34 -10.53
CA GLU A 207 20.15 -17.90 -11.48
C GLU A 207 19.65 -16.70 -12.28
N GLY A 208 20.45 -15.63 -12.38
CA GLY A 208 20.29 -14.62 -13.43
C GLY A 208 20.11 -13.18 -12.96
N THR A 209 21.19 -12.43 -13.10
CA THR A 209 21.34 -10.98 -13.01
C THR A 209 20.32 -10.16 -13.80
N ASP A 210 19.46 -9.39 -13.11
CA ASP A 210 18.80 -8.13 -13.59
C ASP A 210 18.10 -7.36 -12.42
N GLU A 211 17.89 -7.99 -11.27
CA GLU A 211 16.99 -7.47 -10.23
C GLU A 211 17.62 -6.48 -9.23
N THR A 212 18.93 -6.56 -8.98
CA THR A 212 19.65 -5.61 -8.11
C THR A 212 19.58 -4.19 -8.67
N ASN A 213 19.66 -4.07 -10.01
CA ASN A 213 19.51 -2.80 -10.71
C ASN A 213 18.11 -2.21 -10.50
N LYS A 214 17.06 -3.03 -10.48
CA LYS A 214 15.68 -2.57 -10.26
C LYS A 214 15.44 -2.05 -8.84
N VAL A 215 16.00 -2.69 -7.81
CA VAL A 215 15.86 -2.20 -6.42
C VAL A 215 16.53 -0.83 -6.26
N GLU A 216 17.74 -0.67 -6.80
CA GLU A 216 18.45 0.61 -6.77
C GLU A 216 17.77 1.66 -7.65
N GLU A 217 17.30 1.31 -8.84
CA GLU A 217 16.52 2.22 -9.71
C GLU A 217 15.26 2.71 -9.01
N ILE A 218 14.53 1.82 -8.33
CA ILE A 218 13.34 2.17 -7.54
C ILE A 218 13.72 3.17 -6.44
N LYS A 219 14.77 2.89 -5.66
CA LYS A 219 15.25 3.80 -4.62
C LYS A 219 15.67 5.14 -5.19
N GLU A 220 16.42 5.17 -6.29
CA GLU A 220 16.87 6.40 -6.95
C GLU A 220 15.69 7.21 -7.53
N LYS A 221 14.70 6.56 -8.13
CA LYS A 221 13.44 7.19 -8.56
C LYS A 221 12.69 7.85 -7.39
N MET A 222 12.86 7.34 -6.18
CA MET A 222 12.30 7.93 -4.97
C MET A 222 13.21 8.94 -4.26
N LYS A 223 14.51 8.98 -4.59
CA LYS A 223 15.47 9.98 -4.10
C LYS A 223 15.59 11.21 -5.00
N GLY A 224 15.48 11.06 -6.32
CA GLY A 224 15.86 12.05 -7.34
C GLY A 224 14.96 13.27 -7.54
N LEU A 225 14.17 13.69 -6.55
CA LEU A 225 13.24 14.83 -6.65
C LEU A 225 13.57 15.99 -5.70
N ASP A 226 14.70 15.94 -4.98
CA ASP A 226 15.07 16.87 -3.91
C ASP A 226 16.34 17.71 -4.18
N ALA A 227 16.85 17.79 -5.42
CA ALA A 227 18.08 18.53 -5.74
C ALA A 227 17.80 19.76 -6.61
N ASP A 228 17.41 20.88 -5.99
CA ASP A 228 17.69 22.20 -6.58
C ASP A 228 17.92 23.25 -5.48
N SER A 229 19.17 23.30 -5.02
CA SER A 229 19.75 24.39 -4.24
C SER A 229 21.27 24.15 -4.16
N GLU A 230 21.95 24.18 -5.30
CA GLU A 230 23.41 24.27 -5.33
C GLU A 230 23.85 25.69 -4.97
N VAL A 231 24.43 25.87 -3.78
CA VAL A 231 25.41 26.93 -3.56
C VAL A 231 26.77 26.26 -3.41
N ARG A 232 27.60 26.47 -4.43
CA ARG A 232 29.01 26.09 -4.49
C ARG A 232 29.77 26.69 -3.31
N ASN A 233 30.63 25.91 -2.68
CA ASN A 233 31.96 26.40 -2.31
C ASN A 233 32.93 25.23 -2.23
N ASP A 234 34.08 25.49 -2.83
CA ASP A 234 35.19 24.59 -3.08
C ASP A 234 36.22 24.66 -1.94
N GLU A 235 37.12 23.68 -1.95
CA GLU A 235 38.42 23.59 -1.23
C GLU A 235 38.52 22.92 0.17
N SER A 236 38.93 21.65 0.10
CA SER A 236 40.07 21.00 0.78
C SER A 236 40.40 21.28 2.26
N SER A 237 40.38 20.22 3.09
CA SER A 237 41.58 19.54 3.62
C SER A 237 41.29 18.69 4.88
N SER A 238 42.19 17.74 5.12
CA SER A 238 42.23 16.63 6.08
C SER A 238 41.98 16.93 7.56
N GLY A 239 41.39 15.95 8.27
CA GLY A 239 41.64 15.76 9.72
C GLY A 239 40.49 15.12 10.51
N SER A 240 40.74 13.94 11.09
CA SER A 240 39.87 13.28 12.08
C SER A 240 39.45 14.18 13.24
N SER A 241 38.16 14.20 13.58
CA SER A 241 37.63 13.96 14.95
C SER A 241 36.13 14.24 15.07
N LYS A 242 35.51 13.52 16.01
CA LYS A 242 34.10 13.55 16.45
C LYS A 242 33.48 14.95 16.53
N GLY A 243 32.25 15.08 16.05
CA GLY A 243 31.36 16.21 16.36
C GLY A 243 30.04 16.10 15.60
N LYS A 244 28.93 16.36 16.30
CA LYS A 244 27.55 16.45 15.80
C LYS A 244 27.49 17.13 14.42
N GLY A 245 26.86 16.47 13.45
CA GLY A 245 26.64 17.02 12.11
C GLY A 245 25.15 16.95 11.77
N GLU A 246 24.60 18.14 11.50
CA GLU A 246 23.24 18.40 11.04
C GLU A 246 22.90 17.51 9.84
N THR A 247 21.76 16.84 9.93
CA THR A 247 21.33 15.88 8.91
C THR A 247 20.82 16.67 7.71
N LYS A 248 21.54 16.57 6.59
CA LYS A 248 21.06 17.02 5.27
C LYS A 248 19.66 16.44 5.04
N GLU A 249 18.68 17.32 4.82
CA GLU A 249 17.28 16.98 4.61
C GLU A 249 17.04 16.34 3.24
N GLY A 250 17.52 15.12 3.04
CA GLY A 250 16.97 14.22 2.02
C GLY A 250 15.92 13.32 2.66
N ILE A 251 14.93 12.86 1.90
CA ILE A 251 14.08 11.74 2.32
C ILE A 251 15.02 10.61 2.75
N SER A 252 15.04 10.27 4.04
CA SER A 252 15.73 9.07 4.48
C SER A 252 15.01 7.90 3.82
N THR A 253 15.62 7.31 2.79
CA THR A 253 15.33 5.97 2.31
C THR A 253 15.62 5.02 3.46
N GLY A 254 14.68 4.96 4.39
CA GLY A 254 14.89 4.47 5.73
C GLY A 254 13.88 3.39 6.02
N ARG A 255 14.38 2.21 6.37
CA ARG A 255 13.62 1.14 7.00
C ARG A 255 12.69 1.72 8.06
N ILE A 256 11.38 1.54 7.90
CA ILE A 256 10.37 1.99 8.87
C ILE A 256 9.97 0.85 9.80
N PRO A 257 9.45 1.09 11.02
CA PRO A 257 8.80 0.04 11.80
C PRO A 257 7.58 -0.53 11.06
N LEU A 258 7.55 -1.84 10.80
CA LEU A 258 6.42 -2.56 10.19
C LEU A 258 5.85 -3.57 11.21
N PRO A 259 5.05 -3.12 12.18
CA PRO A 259 4.36 -4.03 13.08
C PRO A 259 3.27 -4.81 12.31
N TRP A 260 2.79 -5.91 12.90
CA TRP A 260 1.91 -6.86 12.22
C TRP A 260 0.60 -6.23 11.72
N GLU A 261 0.05 -5.25 12.43
CA GLU A 261 -1.18 -4.54 12.09
C GLU A 261 -1.05 -3.72 10.79
N LEU A 262 0.17 -3.30 10.47
CA LEU A 262 0.48 -2.61 9.22
C LEU A 262 0.91 -3.60 8.13
N LEU A 263 1.69 -4.63 8.50
CA LEU A 263 2.18 -5.62 7.54
C LEU A 263 1.05 -6.49 6.96
N GLN A 264 0.04 -6.85 7.76
CA GLN A 264 -1.06 -7.70 7.30
C GLN A 264 -1.81 -7.13 6.06
N PRO A 265 -2.29 -5.87 6.05
CA PRO A 265 -2.90 -5.31 4.84
C PRO A 265 -1.89 -5.14 3.70
N VAL A 266 -0.61 -4.86 3.98
CA VAL A 266 0.44 -4.80 2.96
C VAL A 266 0.55 -6.13 2.21
N LEU A 267 0.58 -7.25 2.93
CA LEU A 267 0.66 -8.58 2.31
C LEU A 267 -0.60 -8.94 1.52
N ARG A 268 -1.79 -8.49 1.95
CA ARG A 268 -3.03 -8.68 1.18
C ARG A 268 -2.99 -7.92 -0.16
N ILE A 269 -2.53 -6.67 -0.12
CA ILE A 269 -2.38 -5.84 -1.33
C ILE A 269 -1.35 -6.47 -2.27
N LEU A 270 -0.18 -6.87 -1.77
CA LEU A 270 0.84 -7.55 -2.58
C LEU A 270 0.34 -8.87 -3.15
N GLY A 271 -0.39 -9.67 -2.36
CA GLY A 271 -1.02 -10.90 -2.83
C GLY A 271 -1.94 -10.65 -4.03
N HIS A 272 -2.75 -9.58 -4.00
CA HIS A 272 -3.56 -9.19 -5.14
C HIS A 272 -2.71 -8.69 -6.33
N CYS A 273 -1.62 -7.95 -6.09
CA CYS A 273 -0.74 -7.52 -7.19
C CYS A 273 -0.03 -8.70 -7.88
N LEU A 274 0.22 -9.80 -7.17
CA LEU A 274 0.88 -11.00 -7.67
C LEU A 274 -0.09 -11.99 -8.34
N LEU A 275 -1.27 -12.19 -7.75
CA LEU A 275 -2.21 -13.25 -8.10
C LEU A 275 -3.56 -12.73 -8.59
N GLY A 276 -3.69 -11.42 -8.77
CA GLY A 276 -4.92 -10.79 -9.24
C GLY A 276 -5.27 -11.17 -10.68
N PRO A 277 -6.54 -10.98 -11.09
CA PRO A 277 -7.01 -11.33 -12.43
C PRO A 277 -6.33 -10.49 -13.53
N ASN A 278 -5.93 -9.26 -13.21
CA ASN A 278 -5.30 -8.34 -14.15
C ASN A 278 -3.81 -8.65 -14.30
N LYS A 279 -3.48 -9.43 -15.34
CA LYS A 279 -2.10 -9.83 -15.69
C LYS A 279 -1.33 -8.66 -16.32
N ASN A 280 -0.87 -7.71 -15.52
CA ASN A 280 0.09 -6.69 -15.94
C ASN A 280 1.51 -7.10 -15.51
N LYS A 281 2.42 -7.20 -16.49
CA LYS A 281 3.81 -7.66 -16.27
C LYS A 281 4.60 -6.71 -15.36
N GLU A 282 4.48 -5.41 -15.55
CA GLU A 282 5.20 -4.40 -14.75
C GLU A 282 4.74 -4.43 -13.28
N LEU A 283 3.43 -4.55 -13.06
CA LEU A 283 2.88 -4.69 -11.72
C LEU A 283 3.35 -5.98 -11.03
N TYR A 284 3.36 -7.09 -11.76
CA TYR A 284 3.82 -8.38 -11.26
C TYR A 284 5.29 -8.34 -10.84
N GLU A 285 6.16 -7.77 -11.68
CA GLU A 285 7.58 -7.61 -11.38
C GLU A 285 7.80 -6.72 -10.16
N ALA A 286 7.14 -5.56 -10.10
CA ALA A 286 7.24 -4.64 -8.96
C ALA A 286 6.79 -5.31 -7.65
N ALA A 287 5.70 -6.09 -7.70
CA ALA A 287 5.19 -6.82 -6.54
C ALA A 287 6.12 -7.98 -6.12
N CYS A 288 6.77 -8.66 -7.05
CA CYS A 288 7.76 -9.70 -6.76
C CYS A 288 8.96 -9.11 -6.02
N VAL A 289 9.51 -8.00 -6.52
CA VAL A 289 10.62 -7.28 -5.89
C VAL A 289 10.22 -6.85 -4.47
N ALA A 290 9.05 -6.23 -4.31
CA ALA A 290 8.52 -5.82 -3.00
C ALA A 290 8.38 -7.00 -2.02
N CYS A 291 7.84 -8.14 -2.47
CA CYS A 291 7.67 -9.33 -1.64
C CYS A 291 9.02 -9.92 -1.21
N ARG A 292 10.02 -9.93 -2.09
CA ARG A 292 11.38 -10.38 -1.77
C ARG A 292 12.06 -9.47 -0.75
N SER A 293 11.97 -8.14 -0.92
CA SER A 293 12.52 -7.17 0.03
C SER A 293 11.88 -7.33 1.42
N LEU A 294 10.56 -7.52 1.50
CA LEU A 294 9.87 -7.76 2.77
C LEU A 294 10.21 -9.12 3.40
N TYR A 295 10.44 -10.16 2.58
CA TYR A 295 10.90 -11.46 3.08
C TYR A 295 12.30 -11.38 3.68
N ALA A 296 13.25 -10.76 2.96
CA ALA A 296 14.61 -10.53 3.44
C ALA A 296 14.61 -9.78 4.77
N ARG A 297 13.85 -8.68 4.83
CA ARG A 297 13.64 -7.93 6.07
C ARG A 297 13.05 -8.80 7.18
N SER A 298 12.05 -9.63 6.90
CA SER A 298 11.38 -10.44 7.91
C SER A 298 12.35 -11.43 8.57
N LEU A 299 13.35 -11.90 7.82
CA LEU A 299 14.41 -12.78 8.31
C LEU A 299 15.41 -12.01 9.16
N HIS A 300 15.81 -10.81 8.75
CA HIS A 300 16.61 -9.90 9.58
C HIS A 300 15.88 -9.54 10.88
N ASP A 301 14.57 -9.27 10.82
CA ASP A 301 13.73 -8.95 11.99
C ASP A 301 13.43 -10.19 12.87
N ILE A 302 13.76 -11.41 12.41
CA ILE A 302 13.43 -12.70 13.05
C ILE A 302 11.93 -12.76 13.41
N ASN A 303 11.07 -12.26 12.52
CA ASN A 303 9.63 -12.22 12.74
C ASN A 303 8.96 -13.44 12.10
N SER A 304 8.70 -14.48 12.90
CA SER A 304 8.16 -15.76 12.42
C SER A 304 6.85 -15.64 11.63
N LYS A 305 5.92 -14.77 12.07
CA LYS A 305 4.66 -14.54 11.36
C LYS A 305 4.89 -13.90 10.00
N ALA A 306 5.77 -12.90 9.94
CA ALA A 306 6.12 -12.22 8.71
C ALA A 306 6.88 -13.12 7.74
N ILE A 307 7.85 -13.90 8.24
CA ILE A 307 8.61 -14.90 7.47
C ILE A 307 7.66 -15.92 6.83
N LEU A 308 6.72 -16.47 7.61
CA LEU A 308 5.76 -17.44 7.10
C LEU A 308 4.86 -16.86 6.01
N ALA A 309 4.35 -15.64 6.22
CA ALA A 309 3.41 -15.02 5.30
C ALA A 309 4.10 -14.58 3.99
N THR A 310 5.24 -13.88 4.08
CA THR A 310 6.02 -13.45 2.90
C THR A 310 6.65 -14.63 2.16
N GLY A 311 7.17 -15.63 2.87
CA GLY A 311 7.72 -16.85 2.29
C GLY A 311 6.67 -17.69 1.57
N SER A 312 5.44 -17.76 2.10
CA SER A 312 4.32 -18.41 1.41
C SER A 312 3.96 -17.71 0.10
N LEU A 313 3.91 -16.38 0.08
CA LEU A 313 3.67 -15.61 -1.15
C LEU A 313 4.77 -15.87 -2.20
N LEU A 314 6.05 -15.84 -1.81
CA LEU A 314 7.14 -16.15 -2.74
C LEU A 314 7.06 -17.57 -3.31
N LYS A 315 6.65 -18.55 -2.51
CA LYS A 315 6.43 -19.92 -3.00
C LYS A 315 5.29 -19.98 -4.01
N LEU A 316 4.18 -19.27 -3.77
CA LEU A 316 3.06 -19.19 -4.73
C LEU A 316 3.49 -18.55 -6.05
N VAL A 317 4.29 -17.48 -6.00
CA VAL A 317 4.89 -16.85 -7.19
C VAL A 317 5.72 -17.85 -7.98
N LYS A 318 6.59 -18.63 -7.32
CA LYS A 318 7.39 -19.67 -7.97
C LYS A 318 6.55 -20.80 -8.58
N LEU A 319 5.41 -21.12 -7.99
CA LEU A 319 4.48 -22.12 -8.55
C LEU A 319 3.78 -21.58 -9.79
N ASN A 320 3.39 -20.31 -9.79
CA ASN A 320 2.73 -19.66 -10.92
C ASN A 320 3.67 -19.43 -12.12
N SER A 321 4.97 -19.25 -11.88
CA SER A 321 5.99 -19.08 -12.93
C SER A 321 6.37 -20.38 -13.66
N LYS A 322 6.00 -21.56 -13.14
CA LYS A 322 6.27 -22.83 -13.82
C LYS A 322 5.21 -23.04 -14.91
N PRO A 323 5.59 -23.43 -16.14
CA PRO A 323 4.61 -23.77 -17.16
C PRO A 323 3.74 -24.92 -16.64
N MET A 324 2.45 -24.65 -16.48
CA MET A 324 1.45 -25.66 -16.16
C MET A 324 1.23 -26.53 -17.41
N ASP A 325 2.02 -27.60 -17.54
CA ASP A 325 1.75 -28.70 -18.50
C ASP A 325 0.47 -29.50 -18.16
N LYS A 326 -0.36 -29.00 -17.23
CA LYS A 326 -1.63 -29.58 -16.85
C LYS A 326 -2.69 -28.49 -16.80
N VAL A 327 -3.77 -28.72 -17.56
CA VAL A 327 -5.02 -27.97 -17.45
C VAL A 327 -5.46 -27.96 -15.99
N ASP A 328 -5.62 -26.77 -15.41
CA ASP A 328 -6.18 -26.63 -14.07
C ASP A 328 -7.70 -26.84 -14.14
N HIS A 329 -8.15 -28.03 -13.77
CA HIS A 329 -9.58 -28.38 -13.74
C HIS A 329 -10.35 -27.68 -12.60
N THR A 330 -9.69 -26.84 -11.79
CA THR A 330 -10.31 -26.05 -10.72
C THR A 330 -10.50 -24.57 -11.08
N GLU A 331 -9.99 -24.12 -12.24
CA GLU A 331 -10.30 -22.79 -12.75
C GLU A 331 -11.77 -22.70 -13.19
N LEU A 332 -12.55 -21.92 -12.44
CA LEU A 332 -13.87 -21.49 -12.90
C LEU A 332 -13.67 -20.39 -13.94
N THR A 333 -14.21 -20.59 -15.14
CA THR A 333 -14.24 -19.57 -16.19
C THR A 333 -15.11 -18.41 -15.70
N ILE A 334 -14.48 -17.32 -15.25
CA ILE A 334 -15.20 -16.10 -14.87
C ILE A 334 -15.83 -15.55 -16.14
N THR A 335 -17.13 -15.77 -16.29
CA THR A 335 -17.96 -15.20 -17.35
C THR A 335 -18.90 -14.21 -16.69
N ASP A 336 -18.85 -12.95 -17.07
CA ASP A 336 -19.77 -11.89 -16.60
C ASP A 336 -21.20 -12.05 -17.18
N VAL A 337 -21.52 -13.24 -17.69
CA VAL A 337 -22.82 -13.60 -18.28
C VAL A 337 -23.39 -14.73 -17.44
N ILE A 338 -24.38 -14.39 -16.60
CA ILE A 338 -25.25 -15.39 -16.00
C ILE A 338 -26.13 -15.92 -17.13
N THR A 339 -25.76 -17.05 -17.71
CA THR A 339 -26.64 -17.78 -18.62
C THR A 339 -27.62 -18.55 -17.74
N ILE A 340 -28.88 -18.11 -17.71
CA ILE A 340 -29.99 -18.79 -17.01
C ILE A 340 -30.48 -19.96 -17.85
#